data_AF-A0A2M7AGW5-F1
#
_entry.id   AF-A0A2M7AGW5-F1
#
_cell.length_a   1.000
_cell.length_b   1.000
_cell.length_c   1.000
_cell.angle_alpha   90.00
_cell.angle_beta   90.00
_cell.angle_gamma   90.00
#
_symmetry.space_group_name_H-M   'P 1'
#
loop_
_entity.id
_entity.type
_entity.pdbx_description
1 polymer ?
#
loop_
_entity_poly.entity_id
_entity_poly.type
_entity_poly.pdbx_seq_one_letter_code
_entity_poly.pdbx_strand_id
1 'polypeptide(L)'
;MSDTAESTLKSFLEELGNQMAPMEGKVAFGNLRKQVSEWEDDKGKSTNIAIIYETPGGSTNQINIAFHHFPPAYHLLNDVTGREEAIPKSDSVLNRIRDYVATIPERRCLRLRGDIDAWCQAGKSQAEVFASLNKLLSCDFKGACITTEELQEATRYAIEALRTVDGSGS
;
A
#
# COMPACT_ATOMS: atom_id res chain seq x y z
N MET A 1 28.49 -14.30 16.58
CA MET A 1 27.31 -13.44 16.86
C MET A 1 26.60 -12.99 15.58
N SER A 2 27.29 -12.84 14.43
CA SER A 2 26.65 -12.55 13.13
C SER A 2 25.64 -13.62 12.70
N ASP A 3 25.93 -14.90 12.96
CA ASP A 3 25.07 -16.01 12.51
C ASP A 3 23.65 -15.98 13.11
N THR A 4 23.49 -15.41 14.30
CA THR A 4 22.18 -15.31 14.97
C THR A 4 21.30 -14.21 14.35
N ALA A 5 21.89 -13.06 14.01
CA ALA A 5 21.16 -11.96 13.36
C ALA A 5 20.73 -12.36 11.94
N GLU A 6 21.64 -12.97 11.17
CA GLU A 6 21.35 -13.46 9.82
C GLU A 6 20.30 -14.57 9.83
N SER A 7 20.37 -15.51 10.78
CA SER A 7 19.32 -16.52 10.94
C SER A 7 17.96 -15.90 11.29
N THR A 8 17.95 -14.87 12.15
CA THR A 8 16.72 -14.17 12.54
C THR A 8 16.08 -13.46 11.34
N LEU A 9 16.89 -12.72 10.58
CA LEU A 9 16.46 -12.04 9.36
C LEU A 9 15.94 -13.04 8.32
N LYS A 10 16.66 -14.15 8.10
CA LYS A 10 16.24 -15.18 7.15
C LYS A 10 14.88 -15.78 7.51
N SER A 11 14.68 -16.18 8.76
CA SER A 11 13.38 -16.71 9.22
C SER A 11 12.26 -15.68 9.08
N PHE A 12 12.55 -14.41 9.36
CA PHE A 12 11.58 -13.33 9.15
C PHE A 12 11.21 -13.16 7.67
N LEU A 13 12.18 -13.17 6.76
CA LEU A 13 11.94 -13.00 5.32
C LEU A 13 11.14 -14.17 4.70
N GLU A 14 11.37 -15.38 5.20
CA GLU A 14 10.63 -16.58 4.81
C GLU A 14 9.16 -16.46 5.26
N GLU A 15 8.93 -16.16 6.54
CA GLU A 15 7.58 -16.02 7.08
C GLU A 15 6.82 -14.84 6.46
N LEU A 16 7.49 -13.70 6.25
CA LEU A 16 6.93 -12.57 5.53
C LEU A 16 6.52 -12.98 4.10
N GLY A 17 7.35 -13.77 3.42
CA GLY A 17 7.02 -14.32 2.11
C GLY A 17 5.77 -15.18 2.13
N ASN A 18 5.66 -16.10 3.09
CA ASN A 18 4.50 -16.97 3.25
C ASN A 18 3.20 -16.17 3.49
N GLN A 19 3.27 -15.13 4.32
CA GLN A 19 2.10 -14.29 4.62
C GLN A 19 1.70 -13.42 3.42
N MET A 20 2.65 -12.95 2.62
CA MET A 20 2.38 -12.10 1.45
C MET A 20 1.94 -12.87 0.21
N ALA A 21 2.37 -14.12 0.04
CA ALA A 21 2.13 -14.91 -1.17
C ALA A 21 0.67 -14.95 -1.66
N PRO A 22 -0.36 -15.01 -0.79
CA PRO A 22 -1.75 -14.97 -1.25
C PRO A 22 -2.17 -13.62 -1.88
N MET A 23 -1.43 -12.54 -1.66
CA MET A 23 -1.77 -11.17 -2.06
C MET A 23 -0.78 -10.60 -3.09
N GLU A 24 0.42 -11.15 -3.14
CA GLU A 24 1.51 -10.74 -4.03
C GLU A 24 1.07 -10.71 -5.50
N GLY A 25 1.41 -9.62 -6.20
CA GLY A 25 1.10 -9.42 -7.61
C GLY A 25 -0.38 -9.26 -7.97
N LYS A 26 -1.31 -9.28 -7.00
CA LYS A 26 -2.75 -9.07 -7.26
C LYS A 26 -3.09 -7.59 -7.36
N VAL A 27 -3.95 -7.24 -8.33
CA VAL A 27 -4.41 -5.85 -8.56
C VAL A 27 -5.15 -5.29 -7.34
N ALA A 28 -6.00 -6.11 -6.70
CA ALA A 28 -6.73 -5.73 -5.48
C ALA A 28 -5.81 -5.30 -4.31
N PHE A 29 -4.55 -5.73 -4.34
CA PHE A 29 -3.52 -5.37 -3.37
C PHE A 29 -2.45 -4.45 -3.97
N GLY A 30 -2.79 -3.75 -5.06
CA GLY A 30 -1.88 -2.81 -5.70
C GLY A 30 -0.62 -3.45 -6.25
N ASN A 31 -0.70 -4.67 -6.77
CA ASN A 31 0.48 -5.41 -7.24
C ASN A 31 1.60 -5.46 -6.18
N LEU A 32 1.17 -5.81 -4.95
CA LEU A 32 2.02 -5.95 -3.77
C LEU A 32 3.28 -6.76 -4.10
N ARG A 33 4.43 -6.26 -3.67
CA ARG A 33 5.74 -6.91 -3.84
C ARG A 33 6.68 -6.52 -2.72
N LYS A 34 7.75 -7.29 -2.54
CA LYS A 34 8.84 -6.96 -1.61
C LYS A 34 10.16 -6.72 -2.32
N GLN A 35 10.97 -5.82 -1.78
CA GLN A 35 12.34 -5.59 -2.19
C GLN A 35 13.24 -5.55 -0.94
N VAL A 36 14.38 -6.23 -1.00
CA VAL A 36 15.36 -6.26 0.08
C VAL A 36 16.63 -5.59 -0.41
N SER A 37 17.20 -4.72 0.41
CA SER A 37 18.47 -4.04 0.14
C SER A 37 19.30 -3.98 1.41
N GLU A 38 20.60 -4.18 1.29
CA GLU A 38 21.54 -4.07 2.40
C GLU A 38 22.39 -2.80 2.24
N TRP A 39 22.71 -2.16 3.37
CA TRP A 39 23.75 -1.13 3.43
C TRP A 39 24.51 -1.27 4.74
N GLU A 40 25.69 -0.70 4.74
CA GLU A 40 26.57 -0.63 5.89
C GLU A 40 27.05 0.82 6.01
N ASP A 41 26.94 1.37 7.21
CA ASP A 41 27.41 2.71 7.54
C ASP A 41 28.27 2.66 8.83
N ASP A 42 28.66 3.83 9.34
CA ASP A 42 29.45 3.95 10.57
C ASP A 42 28.76 3.34 11.81
N LYS A 43 27.46 3.01 11.72
CA LYS A 43 26.64 2.39 12.77
C LYS A 43 26.46 0.88 12.55
N GLY A 44 26.96 0.34 11.44
CA GLY A 44 27.00 -1.09 11.14
C GLY A 44 26.04 -1.55 10.04
N LYS A 45 25.97 -2.86 9.87
CA LYS A 45 25.15 -3.50 8.83
C LYS A 45 23.65 -3.34 9.13
N SER A 46 22.90 -2.95 8.10
CA SER A 46 21.46 -2.82 8.12
C SER A 46 20.83 -3.40 6.85
N THR A 47 19.63 -3.98 7.00
CA THR A 47 18.84 -4.49 5.88
C THR A 47 17.49 -3.77 5.83
N ASN A 48 17.14 -3.15 4.70
CA ASN A 48 15.81 -2.58 4.45
C ASN A 48 15.00 -3.62 3.71
N ILE A 49 13.77 -3.76 4.16
CA ILE A 49 12.76 -4.62 3.58
C ILE A 49 11.62 -3.68 3.23
N ALA A 50 11.54 -3.33 1.94
CA ALA A 50 10.50 -2.49 1.38
C ALA A 50 9.33 -3.37 0.92
N ILE A 51 8.13 -3.10 1.42
CA ILE A 51 6.89 -3.67 0.92
C ILE A 51 6.21 -2.60 0.09
N ILE A 52 6.02 -2.85 -1.19
CA ILE A 52 5.62 -1.84 -2.18
C ILE A 52 4.29 -2.26 -2.80
N TYR A 53 3.39 -1.29 -2.96
CA TYR A 53 2.13 -1.45 -3.68
C TYR A 53 1.71 -0.14 -4.33
N GLU A 54 0.81 -0.20 -5.30
CA GLU A 54 0.23 0.96 -5.96
C GLU A 54 -1.24 1.17 -5.57
N THR A 55 -1.68 2.43 -5.59
CA THR A 55 -3.11 2.78 -5.60
C THR A 55 -3.55 3.19 -7.00
N PRO A 56 -4.86 3.20 -7.27
CA PRO A 56 -5.38 3.64 -8.57
C PRO A 56 -4.82 5.01 -9.00
N GLY A 57 -4.52 5.15 -10.28
CA GLY A 57 -3.91 6.36 -10.83
C GLY A 57 -2.38 6.43 -10.69
N GLY A 58 -1.73 5.39 -10.13
CA GLY A 58 -0.27 5.20 -10.23
C GLY A 58 0.55 5.74 -9.07
N SER A 59 -0.06 6.04 -7.92
CA SER A 59 0.71 6.41 -6.72
C SER A 59 1.35 5.18 -6.08
N THR A 60 2.67 5.20 -5.97
CA THR A 60 3.47 4.16 -5.29
C THR A 60 3.48 4.40 -3.78
N ASN A 61 3.14 3.37 -3.03
CA ASN A 61 3.12 3.36 -1.57
C ASN A 61 4.12 2.31 -1.07
N GLN A 62 4.75 2.58 0.08
CA GLN A 62 5.80 1.73 0.61
C GLN A 62 5.76 1.67 2.15
N ILE A 63 5.91 0.46 2.68
CA ILE A 63 6.21 0.21 4.09
C ILE A 63 7.69 -0.16 4.15
N ASN A 64 8.46 0.56 4.97
CA ASN A 64 9.87 0.27 5.20
C ASN A 64 10.08 -0.38 6.56
N ILE A 65 10.87 -1.44 6.55
CA ILE A 65 11.35 -2.12 7.74
C ILE A 65 12.87 -2.13 7.67
N ALA A 66 13.52 -1.41 8.57
CA ALA A 66 14.96 -1.53 8.76
C ALA A 66 15.24 -2.63 9.79
N PHE A 67 16.16 -3.53 9.49
CA PHE A 67 16.70 -4.50 10.43
C PHE A 67 18.16 -4.15 10.69
N HIS A 68 18.45 -3.67 11.89
CA HIS A 68 19.83 -3.48 12.33
C HIS A 68 20.38 -4.80 12.82
N HIS A 69 21.60 -5.14 12.40
CA HIS A 69 22.21 -6.43 12.76
C HIS A 69 22.87 -6.41 14.15
N PHE A 70 23.16 -5.22 14.71
CA PHE A 70 23.77 -5.09 16.03
C PHE A 70 23.37 -3.78 16.77
N PRO A 71 22.70 -3.87 17.93
CA PRO A 71 21.96 -5.04 18.41
C PRO A 71 20.82 -5.41 17.44
N PRO A 72 20.46 -6.71 17.31
CA PRO A 72 19.43 -7.14 16.38
C PRO A 72 18.07 -6.56 16.76
N ALA A 73 17.52 -5.71 15.89
CA ALA A 73 16.21 -5.08 16.09
C ALA A 73 15.59 -4.68 14.75
N TYR A 74 14.26 -4.78 14.67
CA TYR A 74 13.50 -4.21 13.57
C TYR A 74 13.09 -2.78 13.90
N HIS A 75 13.02 -1.94 12.89
CA HIS A 75 12.66 -0.54 13.00
C HIS A 75 11.62 -0.22 11.94
N LEU A 76 10.48 0.31 12.38
CA LEU A 76 9.37 0.70 11.53
C LEU A 76 8.86 2.07 11.92
N LEU A 77 8.39 2.85 10.95
CA LEU A 77 7.68 4.09 11.23
C LEU A 77 6.38 3.79 11.97
N ASN A 78 6.12 4.44 13.10
CA ASN A 78 4.86 4.38 13.82
C ASN A 78 3.88 5.41 13.25
N ASP A 79 2.74 4.96 12.73
CA ASP A 79 1.78 5.82 12.02
C ASP A 79 1.09 6.85 12.94
N VAL A 80 1.06 6.59 14.25
CA VAL A 80 0.43 7.47 15.24
C VAL A 80 1.41 8.57 15.68
N THR A 81 2.66 8.20 15.93
CA THR A 81 3.66 9.15 16.45
C THR A 81 4.49 9.81 15.37
N GLY A 82 4.48 9.26 14.14
CA GLY A 82 5.34 9.69 13.04
C GLY A 82 6.83 9.43 13.30
N ARG A 83 7.17 8.59 14.28
CA ARG A 83 8.56 8.28 14.68
C ARG A 83 8.89 6.83 14.42
N GLU A 84 10.16 6.58 14.15
CA GLU A 84 10.68 5.23 14.06
C GLU A 84 10.66 4.56 15.44
N GLU A 85 10.18 3.31 15.48
CA GLU A 85 10.04 2.50 16.68
C GLU A 85 10.84 1.22 16.53
N ALA A 86 11.67 0.92 17.53
CA ALA A 86 12.41 -0.32 17.62
C ALA A 86 11.50 -1.45 18.14
N ILE A 87 11.36 -2.51 17.35
CA ILE A 87 10.53 -3.68 17.63
C ILE A 87 11.46 -4.91 17.66
N PRO A 88 11.72 -5.50 18.82
CA PRO A 88 12.69 -6.59 18.94
C PRO A 88 12.16 -7.97 18.50
N LYS A 89 10.83 -8.11 18.31
CA LYS A 89 10.19 -9.39 18.01
C LYS A 89 9.68 -9.41 16.56
N SER A 90 10.13 -10.40 15.79
CA SER A 90 9.68 -10.66 14.41
C SER A 90 8.17 -10.74 14.30
N ASP A 91 7.50 -11.45 15.22
CA ASP A 91 6.06 -11.69 15.17
C ASP A 91 5.26 -10.39 15.30
N SER A 92 5.75 -9.44 16.10
CA SER A 92 5.12 -8.12 16.24
C SER A 92 5.20 -7.33 14.94
N VAL A 93 6.33 -7.42 14.23
CA VAL A 93 6.51 -6.78 12.93
C VAL A 93 5.64 -7.44 11.86
N LEU A 94 5.63 -8.77 11.80
CA LEU A 94 4.81 -9.56 10.87
C LEU A 94 3.31 -9.27 11.04
N ASN A 95 2.82 -9.27 12.29
CA ASN A 95 1.43 -8.94 12.58
C ASN A 95 1.09 -7.53 12.11
N ARG A 96 1.95 -6.55 12.37
CA ARG A 96 1.72 -5.17 11.92
C ARG A 96 1.69 -5.04 10.41
N ILE A 97 2.57 -5.73 9.70
CA ILE A 97 2.58 -5.77 8.23
C ILE A 97 1.29 -6.43 7.71
N ARG A 98 0.92 -7.58 8.25
CA ARG A 98 -0.31 -8.29 7.86
C ARG A 98 -1.53 -7.41 8.02
N ASP A 99 -1.65 -6.77 9.18
CA ASP A 99 -2.78 -5.91 9.50
C ASP A 99 -2.81 -4.69 8.56
N TYR A 100 -1.65 -4.10 8.24
CA TYR A 100 -1.58 -3.03 7.25
C TYR A 100 -1.98 -3.51 5.84
N VAL A 101 -1.41 -4.62 5.36
CA VAL A 101 -1.67 -5.18 4.03
C VAL A 101 -3.14 -5.52 3.84
N ALA A 102 -3.81 -6.01 4.89
CA ALA A 102 -5.25 -6.27 4.88
C ALA A 102 -6.09 -5.00 4.61
N THR A 103 -5.58 -3.80 4.93
CA THR A 103 -6.27 -2.52 4.65
C THR A 103 -6.07 -2.00 3.23
N ILE A 104 -5.16 -2.57 2.43
CA ILE A 104 -4.84 -2.04 1.09
C ILE A 104 -6.08 -1.95 0.19
N PRO A 105 -6.95 -2.98 0.06
CA PRO A 105 -8.14 -2.89 -0.79
C PRO A 105 -9.06 -1.72 -0.39
N GLU A 106 -9.29 -1.53 0.91
CA GLU A 106 -10.13 -0.43 1.39
C GLU A 106 -9.49 0.94 1.10
N ARG A 107 -8.18 1.09 1.35
CA ARG A 107 -7.44 2.32 1.03
C ARG A 107 -7.51 2.67 -0.45
N ARG A 108 -7.46 1.67 -1.33
CA ARG A 108 -7.60 1.85 -2.77
C ARG A 108 -8.98 2.36 -3.15
N CYS A 109 -10.05 1.81 -2.55
CA CYS A 109 -11.41 2.32 -2.72
C CYS A 109 -11.57 3.76 -2.20
N LEU A 110 -11.03 4.07 -1.02
CA LEU A 110 -11.06 5.43 -0.47
C LEU A 110 -10.34 6.43 -1.38
N ARG A 111 -9.20 6.02 -1.96
CA ARG A 111 -8.47 6.84 -2.93
C ARG A 111 -9.33 7.16 -4.16
N LEU A 112 -10.00 6.15 -4.72
CA LEU A 112 -10.90 6.33 -5.87
C LEU A 112 -12.04 7.30 -5.56
N ARG A 113 -12.65 7.20 -4.38
CA ARG A 113 -13.69 8.15 -3.94
C ARG A 113 -13.16 9.58 -3.89
N GLY A 114 -11.97 9.78 -3.32
CA GLY A 114 -11.33 11.09 -3.30
C GLY A 114 -11.04 11.65 -4.70
N ASP A 115 -10.61 10.80 -5.65
CA ASP A 115 -10.41 11.22 -7.03
C ASP A 115 -11.74 11.59 -7.72
N ILE A 116 -12.83 10.85 -7.46
CA ILE A 116 -14.19 11.16 -7.94
C ILE A 116 -14.70 12.48 -7.35
N ASP A 117 -14.54 12.70 -6.06
CA ASP A 117 -14.94 13.95 -5.40
C ASP A 117 -14.23 15.14 -6.04
N ALA A 118 -12.91 15.02 -6.25
CA ALA A 118 -12.12 16.05 -6.92
C ALA A 118 -12.60 16.31 -8.36
N TRP A 119 -13.00 15.27 -9.10
CA TRP A 119 -13.56 15.43 -10.44
C TRP A 119 -14.93 16.12 -10.43
N CYS A 120 -15.80 15.78 -9.49
CA CYS A 120 -17.11 16.41 -9.35
C CYS A 120 -16.97 17.88 -8.96
N GLN A 121 -16.08 18.20 -8.01
CA GLN A 121 -15.75 19.57 -7.62
C GLN A 121 -15.13 20.39 -8.76
N ALA A 122 -14.40 19.73 -9.65
CA ALA A 122 -13.87 20.34 -10.86
C ALA A 122 -14.93 20.53 -11.97
N GLY A 123 -16.20 20.16 -11.72
CA GLY A 123 -17.31 20.33 -12.66
C GLY A 123 -17.31 19.33 -13.82
N LYS A 124 -16.62 18.19 -13.69
CA LYS A 124 -16.66 17.14 -14.73
C LYS A 124 -18.07 16.58 -14.85
N SER A 125 -18.53 16.41 -16.09
CA SER A 125 -19.78 15.73 -16.39
C SER A 125 -19.72 14.23 -16.06
N GLN A 126 -20.89 13.60 -15.94
CA GLN A 126 -21.01 12.16 -15.75
C GLN A 126 -20.21 11.35 -16.79
N ALA A 127 -20.25 11.76 -18.06
CA ALA A 127 -19.52 11.10 -19.13
C ALA A 127 -18.00 11.19 -18.93
N GLU A 128 -17.48 12.33 -18.47
CA GLU A 128 -16.05 12.53 -18.23
C GLU A 128 -15.55 11.77 -17.00
N VAL A 129 -16.38 11.68 -15.94
CA VAL A 129 -16.08 10.85 -14.76
C VAL A 129 -15.97 9.38 -15.18
N PHE A 130 -16.93 8.85 -15.92
CA PHE A 130 -16.88 7.46 -16.39
C PHE A 130 -15.75 7.21 -17.39
N ALA A 131 -15.45 8.15 -18.27
CA ALA A 131 -14.27 8.07 -19.13
C ALA A 131 -12.97 7.99 -18.30
N SER A 132 -12.90 8.72 -17.18
CA SER A 132 -11.76 8.68 -16.26
C SER A 132 -11.65 7.32 -15.54
N LEU A 133 -12.76 6.75 -15.06
CA LEU A 133 -12.79 5.40 -14.47
C LEU A 133 -12.39 4.32 -15.47
N ASN A 134 -12.85 4.41 -16.72
CA ASN A 134 -12.48 3.46 -17.77
C ASN A 134 -10.99 3.48 -18.09
N LYS A 135 -10.33 4.66 -18.04
CA LYS A 135 -8.88 4.75 -18.18
C LYS A 135 -8.13 3.99 -17.09
N LEU A 136 -8.70 3.94 -15.88
CA LEU A 136 -8.11 3.21 -14.75
C LEU A 136 -8.20 1.68 -14.91
N LEU A 137 -8.98 1.14 -15.86
CA LEU A 137 -8.97 -0.30 -16.16
C LEU A 137 -7.71 -0.74 -16.92
N SER A 138 -7.11 0.19 -17.66
CA SER A 138 -6.07 -0.07 -18.66
C SER A 138 -4.86 0.83 -18.43
N CYS A 139 -4.27 0.77 -17.24
CA CYS A 139 -3.05 1.51 -16.91
C CYS A 139 -1.79 0.69 -17.23
N ASP A 140 -0.70 1.40 -17.55
CA ASP A 140 0.61 0.78 -17.84
C ASP A 140 1.18 0.02 -16.63
N PHE A 141 0.83 0.46 -15.43
CA PHE A 141 1.21 -0.20 -14.18
C PHE A 141 0.07 -1.08 -13.65
N LYS A 142 0.32 -2.38 -13.55
CA LYS A 142 -0.67 -3.37 -13.09
C LYS A 142 -1.33 -3.01 -11.75
N GLY A 143 -0.57 -2.50 -10.78
CA GLY A 143 -1.12 -2.08 -9.48
C GLY A 143 -1.89 -0.76 -9.53
N ALA A 144 -1.70 0.06 -10.57
CA ALA A 144 -2.46 1.29 -10.79
C ALA A 144 -3.83 1.02 -11.42
N CYS A 145 -4.05 -0.17 -11.97
CA CYS A 145 -5.35 -0.57 -12.48
C CYS A 145 -6.37 -0.74 -11.35
N ILE A 146 -7.65 -0.63 -11.69
CA ILE A 146 -8.76 -1.00 -10.79
C ILE A 146 -9.31 -2.39 -11.11
N THR A 147 -9.82 -3.08 -10.09
CA THR A 147 -10.56 -4.33 -10.27
C THR A 147 -12.01 -4.08 -10.70
N THR A 148 -12.72 -5.14 -11.08
CA THR A 148 -14.16 -5.07 -11.38
C THR A 148 -14.97 -4.64 -10.16
N GLU A 149 -14.62 -5.12 -8.97
CA GLU A 149 -15.27 -4.74 -7.72
C GLU A 149 -15.04 -3.26 -7.40
N GLU A 150 -13.80 -2.78 -7.56
CA GLU A 150 -13.46 -1.36 -7.40
C GLU A 150 -14.23 -0.48 -8.42
N LEU A 151 -14.36 -0.92 -9.67
CA LEU A 151 -15.13 -0.21 -10.69
C LEU A 151 -16.62 -0.12 -10.33
N GLN A 152 -17.22 -1.22 -9.86
CA GLN A 152 -18.64 -1.24 -9.46
C GLN A 152 -18.90 -0.27 -8.31
N GLU A 153 -18.04 -0.30 -7.29
CA GLU A 153 -18.14 0.59 -6.14
C GLU A 153 -17.92 2.06 -6.53
N ALA A 154 -16.89 2.33 -7.33
CA ALA A 154 -16.58 3.66 -7.85
C ALA A 154 -17.72 4.23 -8.72
N THR A 155 -18.34 3.39 -9.54
CA THR A 155 -19.48 3.80 -10.38
C THR A 155 -20.70 4.16 -9.54
N ARG A 156 -21.02 3.35 -8.52
CA ARG A 156 -22.12 3.64 -7.59
C ARG A 156 -21.87 4.97 -6.87
N TYR A 157 -20.68 5.14 -6.33
CA TYR A 157 -20.29 6.37 -5.64
C TYR A 157 -20.34 7.61 -6.55
N ALA A 158 -19.84 7.50 -7.79
CA ALA A 158 -19.88 8.62 -8.75
C ALA A 158 -21.29 9.10 -9.08
N ILE A 159 -22.25 8.19 -9.22
CA ILE A 159 -23.66 8.55 -9.47
C ILE A 159 -24.25 9.31 -8.28
N GLU A 160 -23.94 8.89 -7.06
CA GLU A 160 -24.38 9.57 -5.84
C GLU A 160 -23.74 10.96 -5.71
N ALA A 161 -22.42 11.06 -5.89
CA ALA A 161 -21.68 12.31 -5.79
C ALA A 161 -22.18 13.37 -6.79
N LEU A 162 -22.38 13.00 -8.06
CA LEU A 162 -22.85 13.93 -9.10
C LEU A 162 -24.24 14.50 -8.79
N ARG A 163 -25.16 13.67 -8.26
CA ARG A 163 -26.50 14.15 -7.85
C ARG A 163 -26.44 15.19 -6.74
N THR A 164 -25.50 15.04 -5.81
CA THR A 164 -25.35 16.00 -4.70
C THR A 164 -24.83 17.37 -5.18
N VAL A 165 -23.95 17.38 -6.18
CA VAL A 165 -23.43 18.63 -6.76
C VAL A 165 -24.54 19.33 -7.56
N ASP A 166 -25.29 18.61 -8.40
CA ASP A 166 -26.37 19.19 -9.20
C ASP A 166 -27.53 19.77 -8.35
N GLY A 167 -27.84 19.14 -7.21
CA GLY A 167 -28.89 19.59 -6.29
C GLY A 167 -28.51 20.78 -5.40
N SER A 168 -27.23 21.14 -5.33
CA SER A 168 -26.73 22.28 -4.54
C SER A 168 -26.69 23.61 -5.31
N GLY A 169 -27.04 23.58 -6.60
CA GLY A 169 -27.14 24.75 -7.49
C GLY A 169 -28.57 25.16 -7.86
N SER A 170 -29.58 24.72 -7.11
CA SER A 170 -31.01 25.08 -7.31
C SER A 170 -31.49 26.12 -6.29
#